data_AF-A0A1I3MJS2-F1
#
_entry.id   AF-A0A1I3MJS2-F1
#
_cell.length_a   1.000
_cell.length_b   1.000
_cell.length_c   1.000
_cell.angle_alpha   90.00
_cell.angle_beta   90.00
_cell.angle_gamma   90.00
#
_symmetry.space_group_name_H-M   'P 1'
#
loop_
_entity.id
_entity.type
_entity.pdbx_description
1 polymer ?
#
loop_
_entity_poly.entity_id
_entity_poly.type
_entity_poly.pdbx_seq_one_letter_code
_entity_poly.pdbx_strand_id
1 'polypeptide(L)'
;MKKLISSIVLCSLLVSGVSIVNAEDDTTSTHGTKATKEQKAEQRLEKLQVKAEKLGVEAAGKTATEIKAELAAKQAEKKTLKTAKREAKAAKWGVDLTGKTKEEGKAAIQAAKAAKKEAGLSKLSTKAEKLGIEASGKTAKQLKEEIKASKAEKKAEKKAAKKV
;
A
#
# COMPACT_ATOMS: atom_id res chain seq x y z
N MET A 1 -32.60 53.47 12.10
CA MET A 1 -31.56 54.52 12.03
C MET A 1 -30.21 53.80 12.03
N LYS A 2 -29.38 53.81 10.99
CA LYS A 2 -28.69 54.97 10.41
C LYS A 2 -28.50 54.76 8.89
N LYS A 3 -28.69 55.85 8.16
CA LYS A 3 -28.49 56.00 6.71
C LYS A 3 -27.04 56.47 6.43
N LEU A 4 -26.73 56.53 5.12
CA LEU A 4 -25.76 57.41 4.43
C LEU A 4 -24.35 56.80 4.23
N ILE A 5 -23.62 56.95 3.12
CA ILE A 5 -23.74 57.69 1.85
C ILE A 5 -22.58 57.20 0.92
N SER A 6 -22.75 57.34 -0.41
CA SER A 6 -21.74 57.51 -1.48
C SER A 6 -20.37 56.81 -1.44
N SER A 7 -20.04 56.16 -2.56
CA SER A 7 -19.03 56.74 -3.46
C SER A 7 -19.23 56.26 -4.90
N ILE A 8 -19.76 57.18 -5.70
CA ILE A 8 -19.63 57.22 -7.15
C ILE A 8 -18.16 57.55 -7.46
N VAL A 9 -17.47 56.68 -8.19
CA VAL A 9 -16.39 57.11 -9.08
C VAL A 9 -16.78 56.68 -10.49
N LEU A 10 -17.27 57.68 -11.21
CA LEU A 10 -17.52 57.73 -12.62
C LEU A 10 -16.16 57.85 -13.33
N CYS A 11 -15.75 56.84 -14.11
CA CYS A 11 -14.82 57.03 -15.23
C CYS A 11 -15.52 56.52 -16.49
N SER A 12 -16.29 57.44 -17.03
CA SER A 12 -16.91 57.42 -18.35
C SER A 12 -15.88 57.70 -19.46
N LEU A 13 -16.20 57.25 -20.68
CA LEU A 13 -15.70 57.71 -22.00
C LEU A 13 -14.29 57.20 -22.40
N LEU A 14 -14.01 56.57 -23.55
CA LEU A 14 -14.55 56.59 -24.92
C LEU A 14 -14.22 55.24 -25.62
N VAL A 15 -15.15 54.57 -26.34
CA VAL A 15 -15.33 54.58 -27.82
C VAL A 15 -14.00 54.24 -28.55
N SER A 16 -13.85 53.13 -29.28
CA SER A 16 -14.62 52.73 -30.48
C SER A 16 -14.33 51.27 -30.89
N GLY A 17 -15.34 50.59 -31.45
CA GLY A 17 -15.17 49.32 -32.15
C GLY A 17 -16.44 48.46 -32.27
N VAL A 18 -17.49 48.99 -32.91
CA VAL A 18 -18.76 48.31 -33.21
C VAL A 18 -18.62 47.31 -34.36
N SER A 19 -19.20 46.12 -34.21
CA SER A 19 -20.23 45.50 -35.11
C SER A 19 -20.64 44.11 -34.52
N ILE A 20 -21.86 43.93 -33.97
CA ILE A 20 -23.13 43.48 -34.64
C ILE A 20 -22.99 42.02 -35.13
N VAL A 21 -23.81 40.98 -34.84
CA VAL A 21 -25.15 40.75 -34.27
C VAL A 21 -25.32 39.23 -33.98
N ASN A 22 -26.07 38.85 -32.94
CA ASN A 22 -27.01 37.70 -32.85
C ASN A 22 -27.46 37.60 -31.38
N ALA A 23 -28.66 38.07 -31.05
CA ALA A 23 -29.91 37.31 -31.01
C ALA A 23 -29.96 36.33 -29.82
N GLU A 24 -30.65 36.78 -28.77
CA GLU A 24 -31.62 36.02 -27.94
C GLU A 24 -31.15 34.65 -27.38
N ASP A 25 -30.93 34.56 -26.07
CA ASP A 25 -31.92 33.98 -25.15
C ASP A 25 -31.38 33.96 -23.70
N ASP A 26 -32.33 33.83 -22.80
CA ASP A 26 -32.33 33.94 -21.35
C ASP A 26 -31.65 32.72 -20.68
N THR A 27 -31.55 32.78 -19.35
CA THR A 27 -31.34 31.68 -18.41
C THR A 27 -29.90 31.29 -18.01
N THR A 28 -29.62 31.64 -16.75
CA THR A 28 -28.94 30.81 -15.73
C THR A 28 -28.50 29.40 -16.15
N SER A 29 -27.19 29.12 -16.15
CA SER A 29 -26.72 27.78 -15.76
C SER A 29 -25.24 27.73 -15.37
N THR A 30 -25.06 27.40 -14.10
CA THR A 30 -23.94 26.71 -13.45
C THR A 30 -23.23 25.66 -14.32
N HIS A 31 -21.89 25.63 -14.19
CA HIS A 31 -20.94 24.52 -14.43
C HIS A 31 -20.99 23.71 -15.74
N GLY A 32 -19.87 23.73 -16.48
CA GLY A 32 -19.48 22.61 -17.33
C GLY A 32 -18.71 22.98 -18.59
N THR A 33 -17.48 23.47 -18.45
CA THR A 33 -16.55 23.62 -19.58
C THR A 33 -16.31 22.24 -20.21
N LYS A 34 -17.00 21.94 -21.32
CA LYS A 34 -16.78 20.73 -22.11
C LYS A 34 -15.38 20.81 -22.71
N ALA A 35 -14.41 20.14 -22.09
CA ALA A 35 -13.05 20.04 -22.62
C ALA A 35 -13.06 19.52 -24.06
N THR A 36 -12.41 20.26 -24.96
CA THR A 36 -12.26 19.94 -26.39
C THR A 36 -11.56 18.59 -26.56
N LYS A 37 -11.79 17.89 -27.68
CA LYS A 37 -11.21 16.55 -27.93
C LYS A 37 -9.68 16.52 -27.80
N GLU A 38 -9.01 17.62 -28.15
CA GLU A 38 -7.56 17.81 -28.02
C GLU A 38 -7.11 17.92 -26.55
N GLN A 39 -7.78 18.73 -25.74
CA GLN A 39 -7.48 18.84 -24.30
C GLN A 39 -7.62 17.50 -23.55
N LYS A 40 -8.56 16.64 -23.98
CA LYS A 40 -8.69 15.28 -23.44
C LYS A 40 -7.57 14.35 -23.89
N ALA A 41 -7.01 14.54 -25.08
CA ALA A 41 -5.88 13.75 -25.57
C ALA A 41 -4.59 14.10 -24.82
N GLU A 42 -4.34 15.40 -24.62
CA GLU A 42 -3.19 15.91 -23.87
C GLU A 42 -3.22 15.45 -22.40
N GLN A 43 -4.35 15.62 -21.71
CA GLN A 43 -4.49 15.14 -20.32
C GLN A 43 -4.32 13.62 -20.19
N ARG A 44 -4.65 12.83 -21.22
CA ARG A 44 -4.44 11.38 -21.21
C ARG A 44 -2.96 11.04 -21.37
N LEU A 45 -2.25 11.79 -22.21
CA LEU A 45 -0.82 11.62 -22.44
C LEU A 45 -0.03 12.01 -21.18
N GLU A 46 -0.34 13.15 -20.57
CA GLU A 46 0.26 13.59 -19.30
C GLU A 46 0.02 12.57 -18.18
N LYS A 47 -1.21 12.06 -18.01
CA LYS A 47 -1.52 11.00 -17.04
C LYS A 47 -0.76 9.70 -17.30
N LEU A 48 -0.45 9.38 -18.55
CA LEU A 48 0.35 8.21 -18.91
C LEU A 48 1.83 8.43 -18.57
N GLN A 49 2.37 9.60 -18.86
CA GLN A 49 3.74 9.98 -18.50
C GLN A 49 3.96 9.95 -16.99
N VAL A 50 3.07 10.57 -16.20
CA VAL A 50 3.13 10.53 -14.72
C VAL A 50 3.06 9.10 -14.18
N LYS A 51 2.22 8.23 -14.77
CA LYS A 51 2.15 6.81 -14.38
C LYS A 51 3.41 6.04 -14.75
N ALA A 52 4.00 6.35 -15.90
CA ALA A 52 5.24 5.75 -16.38
C ALA A 52 6.40 6.10 -15.45
N GLU A 53 6.59 7.39 -15.14
CA GLU A 53 7.58 7.85 -14.16
C GLU A 53 7.40 7.19 -12.79
N LYS A 54 6.17 7.14 -12.29
CA LYS A 54 5.86 6.46 -11.01
C LYS A 54 6.19 4.96 -11.01
N LEU A 55 6.17 4.33 -12.17
CA LEU A 55 6.51 2.92 -12.34
C LEU A 55 7.96 2.68 -12.76
N GLY A 56 8.74 3.75 -12.98
CA GLY A 56 10.13 3.71 -13.44
C GLY A 56 10.26 3.40 -14.94
N VAL A 57 9.27 3.80 -15.73
CA VAL A 57 9.25 3.69 -17.20
C VAL A 57 9.57 5.05 -17.78
N GLU A 58 10.60 5.11 -18.62
CA GLU A 58 10.97 6.32 -19.33
C GLU A 58 9.94 6.62 -20.42
N ALA A 59 9.25 7.74 -20.30
CA ALA A 59 8.16 8.16 -21.19
C ALA A 59 8.55 9.28 -22.17
N ALA A 60 9.77 9.81 -22.05
CA ALA A 60 10.30 10.82 -22.94
C ALA A 60 10.49 10.25 -24.35
N GLY A 61 10.01 10.96 -25.37
CA GLY A 61 10.17 10.57 -26.78
C GLY A 61 9.29 9.41 -27.26
N LYS A 62 8.40 8.85 -26.41
CA LYS A 62 7.52 7.73 -26.76
C LYS A 62 6.09 8.18 -27.03
N THR A 63 5.41 7.48 -27.92
CA THR A 63 3.98 7.68 -28.19
C THR A 63 3.13 7.18 -27.01
N ALA A 64 1.91 7.71 -26.87
CA ALA A 64 0.97 7.26 -25.83
C ALA A 64 0.68 5.74 -25.87
N THR A 65 0.72 5.15 -27.06
CA THR A 65 0.60 3.70 -27.29
C THR A 65 1.78 2.91 -26.74
N GLU A 66 3.01 3.37 -26.98
CA GLU A 66 4.23 2.74 -26.48
C GLU A 66 4.34 2.86 -24.96
N ILE A 67 4.07 4.04 -24.40
CA ILE A 67 4.05 4.27 -22.95
C ILE A 67 3.05 3.31 -22.27
N LYS A 68 1.87 3.13 -22.87
CA LYS A 68 0.85 2.21 -22.35
C LYS A 68 1.29 0.75 -22.43
N ALA A 69 1.95 0.34 -23.53
CA ALA A 69 2.46 -1.01 -23.69
C ALA A 69 3.57 -1.33 -22.66
N GLU A 70 4.53 -0.44 -22.48
CA GLU A 70 5.59 -0.61 -21.47
C GLU A 70 5.05 -0.57 -20.04
N LEU A 71 4.08 0.30 -19.76
CA LEU A 71 3.35 0.30 -18.49
C LEU A 71 2.64 -1.03 -18.23
N ALA A 72 1.98 -1.59 -19.24
CA ALA A 72 1.32 -2.88 -19.14
C ALA A 72 2.34 -3.99 -18.88
N ALA A 73 3.47 -3.99 -19.59
CA ALA A 73 4.57 -4.94 -19.39
C ALA A 73 5.15 -4.85 -17.96
N LYS A 74 5.47 -3.65 -17.47
CA LYS A 74 5.96 -3.45 -16.10
C LYS A 74 4.94 -3.81 -15.03
N GLN A 75 3.66 -3.56 -15.30
CA GLN A 75 2.60 -3.99 -14.39
C GLN A 75 2.45 -5.52 -14.39
N ALA A 76 2.57 -6.18 -15.54
CA ALA A 76 2.58 -7.63 -15.63
C ALA A 76 3.78 -8.22 -14.87
N GLU A 77 4.98 -7.67 -15.06
CA GLU A 77 6.20 -8.05 -14.33
C GLU A 77 6.03 -7.87 -12.81
N LYS A 78 5.48 -6.74 -12.35
CA LYS A 78 5.18 -6.54 -10.93
C LYS A 78 4.12 -7.50 -10.41
N LYS A 79 3.12 -7.87 -11.21
CA LYS A 79 2.09 -8.84 -10.84
C LYS A 79 2.70 -10.24 -10.69
N THR A 80 3.50 -10.69 -11.66
CA THR A 80 4.17 -12.00 -11.59
C THR A 80 5.11 -12.07 -10.40
N LEU A 81 5.93 -11.03 -10.16
CA LEU A 81 6.82 -10.97 -9.00
C LEU A 81 6.06 -11.01 -7.67
N LYS A 82 4.92 -10.31 -7.57
CA LYS A 82 4.08 -10.35 -6.35
C LYS A 82 3.45 -11.72 -6.14
N THR A 83 2.98 -12.36 -7.20
CA THR A 83 2.44 -13.72 -7.15
C THR A 83 3.51 -14.71 -6.71
N ALA A 84 4.69 -14.69 -7.33
CA ALA A 84 5.83 -15.53 -6.94
C ALA A 84 6.23 -15.31 -5.47
N LYS A 85 6.29 -14.05 -5.00
CA LYS A 85 6.56 -13.74 -3.58
C LYS A 85 5.48 -14.29 -2.63
N ARG A 86 4.21 -14.32 -3.08
CA ARG A 86 3.09 -14.88 -2.30
C ARG A 86 3.22 -16.40 -2.20
N GLU A 87 3.50 -17.06 -3.33
CA GLU A 87 3.72 -18.51 -3.40
C GLU A 87 4.93 -18.94 -2.58
N ALA A 88 6.06 -18.24 -2.70
CA ALA A 88 7.25 -18.51 -1.89
C ALA A 88 6.98 -18.36 -0.38
N LYS A 89 6.20 -17.35 0.02
CA LYS A 89 5.76 -17.21 1.42
C LYS A 89 4.86 -18.36 1.83
N ALA A 90 3.90 -18.76 0.99
CA ALA A 90 2.98 -19.84 1.31
C ALA A 90 3.71 -21.18 1.45
N ALA A 91 4.60 -21.50 0.51
CA ALA A 91 5.47 -22.68 0.57
C ALA A 91 6.30 -22.69 1.87
N LYS A 92 6.88 -21.55 2.27
CA LYS A 92 7.62 -21.42 3.54
C LYS A 92 6.78 -21.75 4.78
N TRP A 93 5.48 -21.49 4.74
CA TRP A 93 4.55 -21.79 5.82
C TRP A 93 3.78 -23.10 5.61
N GLY A 94 4.08 -23.87 4.57
CA GLY A 94 3.38 -25.12 4.23
C GLY A 94 1.94 -24.91 3.76
N VAL A 95 1.63 -23.75 3.19
CA VAL A 95 0.30 -23.39 2.71
C VAL A 95 0.24 -23.55 1.22
N ASP A 96 -0.73 -24.33 0.74
CA ASP A 96 -1.08 -24.38 -0.67
C ASP A 96 -2.02 -23.21 -1.01
N LEU A 97 -1.69 -22.50 -2.09
CA LEU A 97 -2.47 -21.40 -2.65
C LEU A 97 -3.27 -21.79 -3.88
N THR A 98 -3.16 -23.04 -4.34
CA THR A 98 -3.91 -23.56 -5.49
C THR A 98 -5.41 -23.37 -5.26
N GLY A 99 -6.09 -22.76 -6.22
CA GLY A 99 -7.52 -22.46 -6.14
C GLY A 99 -7.91 -21.33 -5.17
N LYS A 100 -6.96 -20.71 -4.44
CA LYS A 100 -7.26 -19.64 -3.48
C LYS A 100 -7.10 -18.25 -4.08
N THR A 101 -8.06 -17.38 -3.78
CA THR A 101 -7.97 -15.95 -4.07
C THR A 101 -6.80 -15.30 -3.33
N LYS A 102 -6.49 -14.03 -3.68
CA LYS A 102 -5.43 -13.26 -3.01
C LYS A 102 -5.68 -13.12 -1.51
N GLU A 103 -6.93 -12.93 -1.13
CA GLU A 103 -7.35 -12.71 0.25
C GLU A 103 -7.32 -14.02 1.04
N GLU A 104 -7.91 -15.09 0.50
CA GLU A 104 -7.88 -16.42 1.11
C GLU A 104 -6.45 -16.93 1.25
N GLY A 105 -5.61 -16.72 0.23
CA GLY A 105 -4.19 -17.09 0.31
C GLY A 105 -3.45 -16.33 1.41
N LYS A 106 -3.74 -15.04 1.57
CA LYS A 106 -3.16 -14.22 2.65
C LYS A 106 -3.65 -14.69 4.02
N ALA A 107 -4.94 -14.97 4.15
CA ALA A 107 -5.54 -15.49 5.38
C ALA A 107 -4.93 -16.85 5.76
N ALA A 108 -4.80 -17.77 4.80
CA ALA A 108 -4.21 -19.08 5.01
C ALA A 108 -2.73 -18.99 5.46
N ILE A 109 -1.93 -18.10 4.85
CA ILE A 109 -0.54 -17.84 5.29
C ILE A 109 -0.52 -17.31 6.73
N GLN A 110 -1.42 -16.39 7.08
CA GLN A 110 -1.50 -15.83 8.43
C GLN A 110 -1.92 -16.90 9.45
N ALA A 111 -2.92 -17.71 9.12
CA ALA A 111 -3.38 -18.81 9.96
C ALA A 111 -2.24 -19.83 10.20
N ALA A 112 -1.53 -20.24 9.15
CA ALA A 112 -0.39 -21.15 9.29
C ALA A 112 0.75 -20.55 10.14
N LYS A 113 0.99 -19.25 10.01
CA LYS A 113 1.96 -18.52 10.84
C LYS A 113 1.52 -18.46 12.31
N ALA A 114 0.24 -18.19 12.57
CA ALA A 114 -0.32 -18.18 13.92
C ALA A 114 -0.25 -19.57 14.57
N ALA A 115 -0.69 -20.61 13.86
CA ALA A 115 -0.63 -22.00 14.32
C ALA A 115 0.82 -22.44 14.64
N LYS A 116 1.80 -22.10 13.78
CA LYS A 116 3.23 -22.37 14.05
C LYS A 116 3.74 -21.62 15.28
N LYS A 117 3.28 -20.39 15.51
CA LYS A 117 3.66 -19.61 16.70
C LYS A 117 3.07 -20.22 17.97
N GLU A 118 1.79 -20.55 17.97
CA GLU A 118 1.12 -21.18 19.11
C GLU A 118 1.72 -22.54 19.44
N ALA A 119 1.92 -23.39 18.44
CA ALA A 119 2.60 -24.68 18.62
C ALA A 119 4.03 -24.50 19.17
N GLY A 120 4.73 -23.45 18.75
CA GLY A 120 6.04 -23.09 19.30
C GLY A 120 5.97 -22.63 20.76
N LEU A 121 4.98 -21.80 21.10
CA LEU A 121 4.77 -21.27 22.43
C LEU A 121 4.34 -22.36 23.41
N SER A 122 3.41 -23.24 23.03
CA SER A 122 3.02 -24.42 23.81
C SER A 122 4.22 -25.32 24.10
N LYS A 123 5.03 -25.66 23.09
CA LYS A 123 6.27 -26.44 23.28
C LYS A 123 7.29 -25.77 24.20
N LEU A 124 7.32 -24.44 24.23
CA LEU A 124 8.17 -23.68 25.14
C LEU A 124 7.58 -23.69 26.56
N SER A 125 6.27 -23.48 26.72
CA SER A 125 5.58 -23.57 28.02
C SER A 125 5.84 -24.92 28.69
N THR A 126 5.60 -26.03 27.97
CA THR A 126 5.85 -27.37 28.53
C THR A 126 7.32 -27.60 28.90
N LYS A 127 8.26 -26.97 28.19
CA LYS A 127 9.69 -27.03 28.54
C LYS A 127 10.03 -26.15 29.74
N ALA A 128 9.40 -24.99 29.86
CA ALA A 128 9.53 -24.08 30.98
C ALA A 128 9.02 -24.75 32.26
N GLU A 129 7.82 -25.33 32.23
CA GLU A 129 7.22 -26.09 33.34
C GLU A 129 8.12 -27.23 33.81
N LYS A 130 8.68 -28.03 32.88
CA LYS A 130 9.65 -29.10 33.20
C LYS A 130 10.93 -28.61 33.86
N LEU A 131 11.27 -27.34 33.69
CA LEU A 131 12.43 -26.70 34.30
C LEU A 131 12.07 -25.88 35.54
N GLY A 132 10.79 -25.80 35.91
CA GLY A 132 10.31 -24.97 37.02
C GLY A 132 10.24 -23.48 36.69
N ILE A 133 10.23 -23.12 35.40
CA ILE A 133 10.14 -21.72 34.94
C ILE A 133 8.68 -21.37 34.73
N GLU A 134 8.22 -20.26 35.33
CA GLU A 134 6.88 -19.75 35.12
C GLU A 134 6.71 -19.26 33.67
N ALA A 135 5.70 -19.80 32.98
CA ALA A 135 5.39 -19.47 31.60
C ALA A 135 4.37 -18.32 31.42
N SER A 136 3.65 -17.99 32.49
CA SER A 136 2.60 -16.96 32.49
C SER A 136 3.18 -15.58 32.16
N GLY A 137 2.47 -14.82 31.33
CA GLY A 137 2.86 -13.45 30.95
C GLY A 137 4.11 -13.32 30.07
N LYS A 138 4.83 -14.41 29.76
CA LYS A 138 6.08 -14.36 28.99
C LYS A 138 5.85 -14.63 27.50
N THR A 139 6.58 -13.89 26.66
CA THR A 139 6.58 -14.13 25.21
C THR A 139 7.38 -15.39 24.86
N ALA A 140 7.12 -15.98 23.68
CA ALA A 140 7.90 -17.12 23.19
C ALA A 140 9.43 -16.86 23.13
N LYS A 141 9.84 -15.61 22.93
CA LYS A 141 11.27 -15.27 22.91
C LYS A 141 11.87 -15.33 24.33
N GLN A 142 11.20 -14.71 25.30
CA GLN A 142 11.61 -14.71 26.71
C GLN A 142 11.67 -16.13 27.26
N LEU A 143 10.63 -16.94 27.03
CA LEU A 143 10.62 -18.34 27.46
C LEU A 143 11.79 -19.13 26.88
N LYS A 144 12.11 -18.90 25.60
CA LYS A 144 13.22 -19.61 24.94
C LYS A 144 14.58 -19.24 25.54
N GLU A 145 14.79 -17.98 25.90
CA GLU A 145 16.02 -17.51 26.53
C GLU A 145 16.19 -18.09 27.94
N GLU A 146 15.12 -18.05 28.74
CA GLU A 146 15.13 -18.53 30.12
C GLU A 146 15.27 -20.07 30.20
N ILE A 147 14.58 -20.80 29.32
CA ILE A 147 14.78 -22.25 29.14
C ILE A 147 16.22 -22.56 28.75
N LYS A 148 16.86 -21.73 27.91
CA LYS A 148 18.24 -21.92 27.49
C LYS A 148 19.21 -21.67 28.65
N ALA A 149 18.98 -20.62 29.44
CA ALA A 149 19.77 -20.31 30.64
C ALA A 149 19.68 -21.44 31.67
N SER A 150 18.47 -21.84 32.06
CA SER A 150 18.25 -22.93 33.03
C SER A 150 18.86 -24.26 32.57
N LYS A 151 18.79 -24.58 31.27
CA LYS A 151 19.47 -25.76 30.72
C LYS A 151 20.99 -25.66 30.78
N ALA A 152 21.55 -24.47 30.58
CA ALA A 152 22.99 -24.27 30.65
C ALA A 152 23.49 -24.46 32.09
N GLU A 153 22.77 -23.91 33.08
CA GLU A 153 23.06 -24.07 34.51
C GLU A 153 22.99 -25.54 34.93
N LYS A 154 21.88 -26.24 34.67
CA LYS A 154 21.77 -27.68 34.98
C LYS A 154 22.85 -28.53 34.33
N LYS A 155 23.32 -28.14 33.13
CA LYS A 155 24.42 -28.83 32.45
C LYS A 155 25.77 -28.54 33.12
N ALA A 156 26.02 -27.31 33.57
CA ALA A 156 27.22 -26.94 34.29
C ALA A 156 27.30 -27.64 35.65
N GLU A 157 26.20 -27.67 36.39
CA GLU A 157 26.07 -28.31 37.69
C GLU A 157 26.31 -29.83 37.60
N LYS A 158 25.71 -30.51 36.60
CA LYS A 158 25.99 -31.94 36.34
C LYS A 158 27.44 -32.21 35.95
N LYS A 159 28.09 -31.29 35.24
CA LYS A 159 29.52 -31.43 34.90
C LYS A 159 30.41 -31.23 36.12
N ALA A 160 30.05 -30.32 37.01
CA ALA A 160 30.74 -30.12 38.28
C ALA A 160 30.58 -31.36 39.19
N ALA A 161 29.36 -31.88 39.34
CA ALA A 161 29.07 -33.07 40.14
C ALA A 161 29.69 -34.38 39.61
N LYS A 162 30.07 -34.45 38.33
CA LYS A 162 30.77 -35.60 37.74
C LYS A 162 32.31 -35.48 37.83
N LYS A 163 32.81 -34.30 38.18
CA LYS A 163 34.26 -34.01 38.33
C LYS A 163 34.73 -34.11 39.79
N VAL A 164 33.80 -34.27 40.73
CA VAL A 164 34.02 -34.61 42.14
C VAL A 164 33.81 -36.12 42.28
#